data_AF-A0A957I280-F1
#
_entry.id   AF-A0A957I280-F1
#
_cell.length_a   1.000
_cell.length_b   1.000
_cell.length_c   1.000
_cell.angle_alpha   90.00
_cell.angle_beta   90.00
_cell.angle_gamma   90.00
#
_symmetry.space_group_name_H-M   'P 1'
#
loop_
_entity.id
_entity.type
_entity.pdbx_description
1 polymer ?
#
loop_
_entity_poly.entity_id
_entity_poly.type
_entity_poly.pdbx_seq_one_letter_code
_entity_poly.pdbx_strand_id
1 'polypeptide(L)' 'MNEIKDGTEVAKSCPNCGPATNLVIRTNRKNNSRFLGCPNWPECTHTESIPESIKMRLAGQPALF' A
#
# COMPACT_ATOMS: atom_id res chain seq x y z
N MET A 1 3.59 21.60 7.07
CA MET A 1 4.74 20.90 6.45
C MET A 1 4.29 19.46 6.23
N ASN A 2 3.85 19.20 5.00
CA ASN A 2 3.27 17.94 4.55
C ASN A 2 4.41 17.03 4.10
N GLU A 3 4.67 15.94 4.80
CA GLU A 3 5.49 14.84 4.27
C GLU A 3 4.92 13.49 4.71
N ILE A 4 3.71 13.15 4.23
CA ILE A 4 3.29 11.75 4.19
C ILE A 4 3.97 11.14 2.95
N LYS A 5 5.23 10.74 3.08
CA LYS A 5 5.94 9.95 2.07
C LYS A 5 5.51 8.48 2.18
N ASP A 6 4.26 8.17 1.85
CA ASP A 6 3.87 6.80 1.54
C ASP A 6 4.24 6.52 0.07
N GLY A 7 5.53 6.25 -0.13
CA GLY A 7 6.16 5.88 -1.41
C GLY A 7 6.97 4.60 -1.27
N THR A 8 6.52 3.69 -0.40
CA THR A 8 7.18 2.39 -0.23
C THR A 8 6.65 1.46 -1.31
N GLU A 9 7.42 1.32 -2.37
CA GLU A 9 7.29 0.20 -3.30
C GLU A 9 7.53 -1.10 -2.54
N VAL A 10 6.60 -2.02 -2.65
CA VAL A 10 6.73 -3.35 -2.05
C VAL A 10 7.30 -4.24 -3.12
N ALA A 11 8.22 -5.14 -2.74
CA ALA A 11 8.75 -6.19 -3.59
C ALA A 11 7.68 -7.28 -3.89
N LYS A 12 6.45 -6.84 -4.17
CA LYS A 12 5.32 -7.64 -4.58
C LYS A 12 4.88 -7.16 -5.96
N SER A 13 5.07 -8.04 -6.92
CA SER A 13 4.66 -7.83 -8.30
C SER A 13 3.14 -7.84 -8.43
N CYS A 14 2.62 -6.96 -9.28
CA CYS A 14 1.20 -6.99 -9.64
C CYS A 14 0.92 -8.20 -10.56
N PRO A 15 -0.02 -9.10 -10.24
CA PRO A 15 -0.33 -10.25 -11.10
C PRO A 15 -0.99 -9.85 -12.43
N ASN A 16 -1.56 -8.64 -12.51
CA ASN A 16 -2.27 -8.15 -13.70
C ASN A 16 -1.32 -7.37 -14.65
N CYS A 17 -0.36 -6.62 -14.11
CA CYS A 17 0.66 -5.92 -14.91
C CYS A 17 1.94 -6.75 -15.13
N GLY A 18 2.18 -7.76 -14.29
CA GLY A 18 3.37 -8.60 -14.33
C GLY A 18 4.49 -8.18 -13.37
N PRO A 19 5.65 -8.88 -13.41
CA PRO A 19 6.79 -8.66 -12.52
C PRO A 19 7.47 -7.29 -12.68
N ALA A 20 7.21 -6.59 -13.79
CA ALA A 20 7.75 -5.25 -14.04
C ALA A 20 7.07 -4.15 -13.23
N THR A 21 5.93 -4.43 -12.60
CA THR A 21 5.17 -3.43 -11.84
C THR A 21 5.08 -3.84 -10.38
N ASN A 22 5.75 -3.06 -9.53
CA ASN A 22 5.69 -3.22 -8.08
C ASN A 22 4.45 -2.52 -7.52
N LEU A 23 3.75 -3.20 -6.60
CA LEU A 23 2.67 -2.59 -5.86
C LEU A 23 3.20 -1.52 -4.92
N VAL A 24 2.49 -0.41 -4.83
CA VAL A 24 2.88 0.72 -3.97
C VAL A 24 1.94 0.83 -2.79
N ILE A 25 2.48 1.20 -1.63
CA ILE A 25 1.67 1.48 -0.44
C ILE A 25 1.01 2.84 -0.60
N ARG A 26 -0.32 2.85 -0.52
CA ARG A 26 -1.14 4.06 -0.46
C ARG A 26 -1.81 4.16 0.90
N THR A 27 -1.89 5.37 1.43
CA THR A 27 -2.54 5.63 2.71
C THR A 27 -3.87 6.33 2.50
N ASN A 28 -4.93 5.77 3.07
CA ASN A 28 -6.25 6.39 3.05
C ASN A 28 -6.31 7.50 4.10
N ARG A 29 -6.54 8.74 3.67
CA ARG A 29 -6.61 9.91 4.54
C ARG A 29 -7.79 9.86 5.54
N LYS A 30 -8.88 9.14 5.24
CA LYS A 30 -10.03 9.04 6.15
C LYS A 30 -9.73 8.19 7.40
N ASN A 31 -9.08 7.04 7.21
CA ASN A 31 -8.90 6.05 8.29
C ASN A 31 -7.42 5.77 8.59
N ASN A 32 -6.50 6.55 8.01
CA ASN A 32 -5.04 6.31 8.01
C ASN A 32 -4.65 4.86 7.67
N SER A 33 -5.53 4.15 6.97
CA SER A 33 -5.32 2.74 6.64
C SER A 33 -4.48 2.65 5.38
N ARG A 34 -3.39 1.88 5.47
CA ARG A 34 -2.46 1.70 4.36
C ARG A 34 -2.81 0.44 3.58
N PHE A 35 -2.71 0.49 2.27
CA PHE A 35 -3.05 -0.62 1.36
C PHE A 35 -2.12 -0.65 0.15
N LEU A 36 -1.98 -1.81 -0.48
CA LEU A 36 -1.22 -1.97 -1.72
C LEU A 36 -2.12 -1.62 -2.90
N GLY A 37 -1.67 -0.73 -3.75
CA GLY A 37 -2.34 -0.40 -5.01
C GLY A 37 -1.37 -0.44 -6.17
N CYS A 38 -1.85 -0.90 -7.32
CA CYS A 38 -1.08 -0.79 -8.55
C CYS A 38 -0.88 0.69 -8.93
N PRO A 39 0.32 1.12 -9.32
CA PRO A 39 0.53 2.48 -9.84
C PRO A 39 -0.10 2.69 -11.23
N ASN A 40 -0.40 1.62 -11.97
CA ASN A 40 -0.88 1.64 -13.35
C ASN A 40 -2.39 1.89 -13.55
N TRP A 41 -3.08 2.55 -12.61
CA TRP A 41 -4.50 2.91 -12.81
C TRP A 41 -4.62 3.90 -14.00
N PRO A 42 -5.56 3.77 -14.98
CA PRO A 42 -6.76 2.90 -15.06
C PRO A 42 -6.54 1.50 -15.62
N GLU A 43 -5.37 1.23 -16.19
CA GLU A 43 -5.06 -0.05 -16.84
C GLU A 43 -5.03 -1.19 -15.82
N CYS A 44 -4.75 -0.88 -14.56
CA CYS A 44 -4.75 -1.84 -13.47
C CYS A 44 -5.42 -1.30 -12.20
N THR A 45 -6.58 -1.87 -11.88
CA THR A 45 -7.35 -1.62 -10.65
C THR A 45 -7.02 -2.60 -9.53
N HIS A 46 -5.93 -3.36 -9.66
CA HIS A 46 -5.54 -4.33 -8.64
C HIS A 46 -5.11 -3.63 -7.34
N THR A 47 -5.74 -4.03 -6.24
CA THR A 47 -5.45 -3.57 -4.89
C THR A 47 -5.42 -4.76 -3.95
N GLU A 48 -4.51 -4.71 -2.98
CA GLU A 48 -4.34 -5.75 -1.98
C GLU A 48 -4.13 -5.16 -0.59
N SER A 49 -4.39 -5.98 0.42
CA SER A 49 -4.03 -5.64 1.79
C SER A 49 -2.52 -5.71 1.97
N ILE A 50 -1.94 -4.75 2.69
CA ILE A 50 -0.55 -4.87 3.10
C ILE A 50 -0.37 -6.09 4.02
N PRO A 51 0.72 -6.86 3.88
CA PRO A 51 0.98 -7.98 4.77
C PRO A 51 1.14 -7.49 6.20
N GLU A 52 0.69 -8.31 7.15
CA GLU A 52 0.62 -7.94 8.56
C GLU A 52 1.98 -7.54 9.13
N SER A 53 3.05 -8.17 8.66
CA SER A 53 4.44 -7.83 9.01
C SER A 53 4.82 -6.38 8.66
N ILE A 54 4.37 -5.87 7.52
CA ILE A 54 4.60 -4.48 7.10
C ILE A 54 3.61 -3.56 7.81
N LYS A 55 2.36 -3.99 7.95
CA LYS A 55 1.30 -3.29 8.69
C LYS A 55 1.73 -2.98 10.12
N MET A 56 2.32 -3.94 10.83
CA MET A 56 2.79 -3.76 12.20
C MET A 56 3.88 -2.68 12.31
N ARG A 57 4.80 -2.60 11.34
CA ARG A 57 5.88 -1.59 11.34
C ARG A 57 5.39 -0.19 10.98
N LEU A 58 4.35 -0.09 10.15
CA LEU A 58 3.83 1.18 9.65
C LEU A 58 2.67 1.74 10.49
N ALA A 59 1.91 0.90 11.17
CA ALA A 59 0.64 1.29 11.76
C ALA A 59 0.74 1.90 13.16
N GLY A 60 1.84 1.73 13.91
CA GLY A 60 1.96 2.31 15.27
C GLY A 60 0.64 2.21 16.06
N GLN A 61 0.10 0.99 16.14
CA GLN A 61 -1.18 0.57 16.75
C GLN A 61 -2.20 1.66 17.14
N PRO A 62 -3.34 1.74 16.42
CA PRO A 62 -4.58 2.14 17.06
C PRO A 62 -5.50 0.92 17.28
N ALA A 63 -5.73 0.64 18.57
CA ALA A 63 -6.88 -0.02 19.17
C ALA A 63 -7.16 -1.51 18.84
N LEU A 64 -6.64 -2.40 19.70
CA LEU A 64 -7.45 -3.50 20.22
C LEU A 64 -8.07 -3.00 21.54
N PHE A 65 -9.24 -2.36 21.44
CA PHE A 65 -10.22 -2.18 22.52
C PHE A 65 -11.61 -2.19 21.89
#